data_AF-A0A967TBE6-F1
#
_entry.id   AF-A0A967TBE6-F1
#
_cell.length_a   1.000
_cell.length_b   1.000
_cell.length_c   1.000
_cell.angle_alpha   90.00
_cell.angle_beta   90.00
_cell.angle_gamma   90.00
#
_symmetry.space_group_name_H-M   'P 1'
#
loop_
_entity.id
_entity.type
_entity.pdbx_description
1 polymer ?
#
loop_
_entity_poly.entity_id
_entity_poly.type
_entity_poly.pdbx_seq_one_letter_code
_entity_poly.pdbx_strand_id
1 'polypeptide(L)' 'ALGLDTFAGDPTTHFAIETGDFLKMGERIGSLSAPTLVVLEGGYSVEHIGENTVNFLAGLAGS' A
#
# COMPACT_ATOMS: atom_id res chain seq x y z
N ALA A 1 -2.50 6.19 7.92
CA ALA A 1 -2.66 6.85 6.61
C ALA A 1 -1.90 6.00 5.58
N LEU A 2 -2.53 5.64 4.47
CA LEU A 2 -1.97 4.83 3.38
C LEU A 2 -1.82 5.73 2.15
N GLY A 3 -0.58 6.10 1.83
CA GLY A 3 -0.22 6.80 0.61
C GLY A 3 0.37 5.81 -0.40
N LEU A 4 -0.25 5.74 -1.59
CA LEU A 4 0.17 4.89 -2.70
C LEU A 4 0.95 5.66 -3.76
N ASP A 5 1.14 6.96 -3.55
CA ASP A 5 1.97 7.84 -4.36
C ASP A 5 3.47 7.53 -4.26
N THR A 6 3.87 6.64 -3.34
CA THR A 6 5.22 6.07 -3.25
C THR A 6 5.50 4.97 -4.30
N PHE A 7 4.50 4.53 -5.06
CA PHE A 7 4.67 3.56 -6.14
C PHE A 7 5.62 4.08 -7.23
N ALA A 8 6.47 3.20 -7.76
CA ALA A 8 7.47 3.54 -8.77
C ALA A 8 6.86 4.13 -10.06
N GLY A 9 5.62 3.76 -10.39
CA GLY A 9 4.87 4.31 -11.52
C GLY A 9 3.93 5.47 -11.17
N ASP A 10 4.02 6.07 -9.98
CA ASP A 10 3.23 7.26 -9.64
C ASP A 10 3.78 8.52 -10.33
N PRO A 11 2.93 9.38 -10.92
CA PRO A 11 3.39 10.57 -11.64
C PRO A 11 3.85 11.71 -10.74
N THR A 12 3.59 11.65 -9.43
CA THR A 12 3.81 12.76 -8.50
C THR A 12 5.08 12.61 -7.65
N THR A 13 5.59 11.39 -7.48
CA THR A 13 6.80 11.11 -6.71
C THR A 13 7.77 10.19 -7.47
N HIS A 14 8.97 9.96 -6.92
CA HIS A 14 10.05 9.22 -7.58
C HIS A 14 10.63 8.14 -6.66
N PHE A 15 9.79 7.49 -5.86
CA PHE A 15 10.19 6.35 -5.05
C PHE A 15 10.29 5.10 -5.92
N ALA A 16 10.90 4.03 -5.40
CA ALA A 16 11.11 2.77 -6.11
C ALA A 16 10.36 1.60 -5.44
N ILE A 17 9.17 1.88 -4.90
CA ILE A 17 8.30 0.86 -4.30
C ILE A 17 7.50 0.20 -5.40
N GLU A 18 7.60 -1.11 -5.51
CA GLU A 18 6.85 -1.89 -6.51
C GLU A 18 5.53 -2.40 -5.94
N THR A 19 4.61 -2.80 -6.82
CA THR A 19 3.28 -3.32 -6.45
C THR A 19 3.33 -4.43 -5.38
N GLY A 20 4.30 -5.34 -5.49
CA GLY A 20 4.49 -6.43 -4.54
C GLY A 20 5.03 -6.00 -3.17
N ASP A 21 5.59 -4.80 -3.05
CA ASP A 21 6.11 -4.30 -1.77
C ASP A 21 4.98 -3.79 -0.86
N PHE A 22 3.84 -3.35 -1.43
CA PHE A 22 2.65 -3.01 -0.65
C PHE A 22 2.13 -4.22 0.15
N LEU A 23 2.20 -5.43 -0.40
CA LEU A 23 1.87 -6.66 0.33
C LEU A 23 2.77 -6.84 1.55
N LYS A 24 4.09 -6.77 1.34
CA LYS A 24 5.09 -6.90 2.42
C LYS A 24 4.92 -5.82 3.49
N MET A 25 4.54 -4.60 3.09
CA MET A 25 4.24 -3.51 4.03
C MET A 25 3.01 -3.83 4.87
N GLY A 26 1.94 -4.32 4.25
CA GLY A 26 0.75 -4.81 4.93
C GLY A 26 1.09 -5.88 5.96
N GLU A 27 1.83 -6.92 5.57
CA GLU A 27 2.24 -8.03 6.46
C GLU A 27 3.04 -7.52 7.67
N ARG A 28 3.99 -6.60 7.44
CA ARG A 28 4.80 -6.01 8.52
C ARG A 28 3.95 -5.27 9.52
N ILE A 29 2.98 -4.48 9.07
CA ILE A 29 2.08 -3.75 9.97
C ILE A 29 1.11 -4.71 10.66
N GLY A 30 0.55 -5.69 9.93
CA GLY A 30 -0.36 -6.71 10.47
C GLY A 30 0.28 -7.53 11.59
N SER A 31 1.59 -7.80 11.49
CA SER A 31 2.35 -8.51 12.52
C SER A 31 2.33 -7.83 13.91
N LEU A 32 2.05 -6.53 13.98
CA LEU A 32 1.92 -5.79 15.24
C LEU A 32 0.68 -6.18 16.04
N SER A 33 -0.28 -6.91 15.44
CA SER A 33 -1.48 -7.45 16.12
C SER A 33 -2.31 -6.41 16.90
N ALA A 34 -2.34 -5.17 16.41
CA ALA A 34 -3.10 -4.08 16.99
C ALA A 34 -4.34 -3.75 16.12
N PRO A 35 -5.47 -3.33 16.73
CA PRO A 35 -6.59 -2.78 15.98
C PRO A 35 -6.13 -1.63 15.08
N THR A 36 -6.28 -1.79 13.78
CA THR A 36 -5.71 -0.86 12.78
C THR A 36 -6.81 -0.28 11.91
N LEU A 37 -6.86 1.05 11.83
CA LEU A 37 -7.69 1.79 10.87
C LEU A 37 -6.81 2.28 9.72
N VAL A 38 -7.15 1.87 8.49
CA VAL A 38 -6.49 2.35 7.28
C VAL A 38 -7.28 3.52 6.72
N VAL A 39 -6.60 4.66 6.52
CA VAL A 39 -7.15 5.87 5.90
C VAL A 39 -6.39 6.07 4.60
N LEU A 40 -7.08 6.00 3.46
CA LEU A 40 -6.49 6.23 2.14
C LEU A 40 -6.18 7.72 1.95
N GLU A 41 -4.95 8.04 1.56
CA GLU A 41 -4.46 9.40 1.32
C GLU A 41 -4.13 9.58 -0.18
N GLY A 42 -2.84 9.80 -0.52
CA GLY A 42 -2.35 9.95 -1.88
C GLY A 42 -2.28 8.65 -2.67
N GLY A 43 -2.10 8.78 -3.98
CA GLY A 43 -2.10 7.68 -4.96
C GLY A 43 -2.70 8.16 -6.27
N TYR A 44 -1.85 8.44 -7.25
CA TYR A 44 -2.23 9.12 -8.50
C TYR A 44 -2.01 8.25 -9.74
N SER A 45 -1.37 7.09 -9.60
CA SER A 45 -1.40 6.02 -10.60
C SER A 45 -2.77 5.32 -10.61
N VAL A 46 -3.72 5.87 -11.38
CA VAL A 46 -5.11 5.36 -11.45
C VAL A 46 -5.19 3.88 -11.85
N GLU A 47 -4.30 3.42 -12.73
CA GLU A 47 -4.27 2.04 -13.19
C GLU A 47 -3.86 1.05 -12.08
N HIS A 48 -3.00 1.47 -11.15
CA HIS A 48 -2.40 0.59 -10.13
C HIS A 48 -2.90 0.85 -8.71
N ILE A 49 -3.62 1.95 -8.46
CA ILE A 49 -4.10 2.31 -7.12
C ILE A 49 -4.95 1.19 -6.49
N GLY A 50 -5.78 0.51 -7.29
CA GLY A 50 -6.60 -0.61 -6.84
C GLY A 50 -5.76 -1.81 -6.42
N GLU A 51 -4.83 -2.23 -7.27
CA GLU A 51 -3.95 -3.38 -6.99
C GLU A 51 -3.04 -3.13 -5.78
N ASN A 52 -2.43 -1.94 -5.70
CA ASN A 52 -1.58 -1.56 -4.57
C ASN A 52 -2.37 -1.50 -3.26
N THR A 53 -3.61 -1.00 -3.29
CA THR A 53 -4.52 -1.01 -2.12
C THR A 53 -4.82 -2.44 -1.69
N VAL A 54 -5.19 -3.32 -2.63
CA VAL A 54 -5.54 -4.72 -2.33
C VAL A 54 -4.34 -5.45 -1.75
N ASN A 55 -3.16 -5.30 -2.33
CA ASN A 55 -1.94 -5.92 -1.82
C ASN A 55 -1.66 -5.49 -0.37
N PHE A 56 -1.72 -4.19 -0.09
CA PHE A 56 -1.55 -3.70 1.27
C PHE A 56 -2.57 -4.29 2.25
N LEU A 57 -3.86 -4.29 1.89
CA LEU A 57 -4.92 -4.79 2.76
C LEU A 57 -4.86 -6.31 2.94
N ALA A 58 -4.50 -7.07 1.91
CA ALA A 58 -4.30 -8.52 2.00
C ALA A 58 -3.17 -8.86 2.97
N GLY A 59 -2.04 -8.16 2.87
CA GLY A 59 -0.91 -8.34 3.79
C GLY A 59 -1.29 -7.95 5.23
N LEU A 60 -2.04 -6.86 5.40
CA LEU A 60 -2.50 -6.42 6.71
C LEU A 60 -3.48 -7.42 7.35
N ALA A 61 -4.36 -8.04 6.56
CA ALA A 61 -5.31 -9.04 7.01
C ALA A 61 -4.70 -10.44 7.20
N GLY A 62 -3.55 -10.71 6.58
CA GLY A 62 -2.91 -12.02 6.57
C GLY A 62 -3.63 -13.07 5.71
N SER A 63 -4.28 -12.63 4.62
CA SER A 63 -5.08 -13.47 3.70
C SER A 63 -4.42 -13.72 2.36
#